data_AF-I0WP87-F1
#
_entry.id   AF-I0WP87-F1
#
_cell.length_a   1.000
_cell.length_b   1.000
_cell.length_c   1.000
_cell.angle_alpha   90.00
_cell.angle_beta   90.00
_cell.angle_gamma   90.00
#
_symmetry.space_group_name_H-M   'P 1'
#
loop_
_entity.id
_entity.type
_entity.pdbx_description
1 polymer ?
#
loop_
_entity_poly.entity_id
_entity_poly.type
_entity_poly.pdbx_seq_one_letter_code
_entity_poly.pdbx_strand_id
1 'polypeptide(L)'
;ARTVGAEYAVPTGDDVGYQRRAVDDGDVIDAGPIQLQVMHTPGHTHNHVSYVLRDTAGTPHAVFTGGSMLFGTTGRTDLLGKAHTRELTHAQYHSVHRLADELPADTKIYPTHGFGSFCAATPASGDSSTVGEQRTTNPALTQDEQSYVDELIAGLSEYPAYYAHMGVINTRGPAPVDLSLPAPVDPDELRRRIEAGEWVVDLRERTAFAAGHLGGTLGFELSDSFVTYLGWLYQWGAPLTLIGENEDQVTDARRELVRIGIDDLTGAAIGEIHTLVAGTELRSYRVANFPSLAEALRKKDVTVVDVRKRDEYAESHIDGAINIPLHELLGRMSELPTGEVWVHCASGYRASVAASMIDRPDRTTVLINDDYENAKDTRGIGVAAQR
;
A
#
# COMPACT_ATOMS: atom_id res chain seq x y z
N ALA A 1 9.64 -4.49 -23.19
CA ALA A 1 9.85 -4.08 -24.59
C ALA A 1 11.17 -4.58 -25.16
N ARG A 2 12.31 -3.98 -24.81
CA ARG A 2 13.62 -4.20 -25.48
C ARG A 2 14.05 -5.66 -25.60
N THR A 3 13.87 -6.45 -24.55
CA THR A 3 14.28 -7.88 -24.54
C THR A 3 13.45 -8.75 -25.47
N VAL A 4 12.16 -8.44 -25.64
CA VAL A 4 11.19 -9.29 -26.34
C VAL A 4 10.65 -8.67 -27.64
N GLY A 5 11.14 -7.48 -28.01
CA GLY A 5 10.66 -6.74 -29.18
C GLY A 5 9.24 -6.18 -29.06
N ALA A 6 8.65 -6.15 -27.85
CA ALA A 6 7.32 -5.60 -27.63
C ALA A 6 7.32 -4.06 -27.71
N GLU A 7 6.25 -3.49 -28.26
CA GLU A 7 6.03 -2.05 -28.34
C GLU A 7 5.25 -1.53 -27.11
N TYR A 8 5.59 -0.35 -26.61
CA TYR A 8 4.79 0.34 -25.59
C TYR A 8 3.72 1.18 -26.27
N ALA A 9 2.45 0.81 -26.12
CA ALA A 9 1.33 1.67 -26.49
C ALA A 9 0.96 2.55 -25.29
N VAL A 10 1.09 3.87 -25.43
CA VAL A 10 0.89 4.84 -24.35
C VAL A 10 0.06 6.03 -24.86
N PRO A 11 -0.89 6.57 -24.09
CA PRO A 11 -1.76 7.66 -24.53
C PRO A 11 -1.00 8.86 -25.07
N THR A 12 -1.40 9.44 -26.21
CA THR A 12 -0.67 10.55 -26.87
C THR A 12 -0.35 11.71 -25.93
N GLY A 13 -1.22 12.03 -24.97
CA GLY A 13 -1.01 13.11 -23.99
C GLY A 13 0.10 12.87 -22.95
N ASP A 14 0.59 11.65 -22.77
CA ASP A 14 1.62 11.34 -21.78
C ASP A 14 3.04 11.53 -22.34
N ASP A 15 3.77 12.53 -21.88
CA ASP A 15 5.18 12.67 -22.24
C ASP A 15 6.02 11.60 -21.50
N VAL A 16 6.71 10.74 -22.25
CA VAL A 16 7.52 9.63 -21.71
C VAL A 16 8.91 9.59 -22.31
N GLY A 17 9.91 9.23 -21.51
CA GLY A 17 11.33 9.23 -21.84
C GLY A 17 11.82 8.05 -22.68
N TYR A 18 10.91 7.24 -23.23
CA TYR A 18 11.22 6.05 -24.02
C TYR A 18 10.38 5.97 -25.28
N GLN A 19 10.86 5.18 -26.26
CA GLN A 19 10.13 4.95 -27.50
C GLN A 19 8.78 4.29 -27.22
N ARG A 20 7.73 4.87 -27.79
CA ARG A 20 6.35 4.40 -27.67
C ARG A 20 5.61 4.53 -29.00
N ARG A 21 4.53 3.76 -29.12
CA ARG A 21 3.39 4.06 -29.97
C ARG A 21 2.46 4.98 -29.18
N ALA A 22 2.40 6.24 -29.59
CA ALA A 22 1.37 7.15 -29.11
C ALA A 22 0.01 6.64 -29.62
N VAL A 23 -0.99 6.59 -28.74
CA VAL A 23 -2.35 6.17 -29.09
C VAL A 23 -3.38 7.19 -28.66
N ASP A 24 -4.38 7.41 -29.51
CA ASP A 24 -5.51 8.30 -29.30
C ASP A 24 -6.82 7.51 -29.23
N ASP A 25 -7.91 8.22 -28.89
CA ASP A 25 -9.24 7.64 -28.86
C ASP A 25 -9.61 6.98 -30.20
N GLY A 26 -10.11 5.75 -30.16
CA GLY A 26 -10.53 4.99 -31.32
C GLY A 26 -9.42 4.25 -32.06
N ASP A 27 -8.15 4.48 -31.73
CA ASP A 27 -7.03 3.73 -32.33
C ASP A 27 -7.17 2.22 -32.09
N VAL A 28 -6.72 1.43 -33.06
CA VAL A 28 -6.73 -0.03 -32.96
C VAL A 28 -5.31 -0.58 -32.99
N ILE A 29 -4.99 -1.38 -31.98
CA ILE A 29 -3.76 -2.16 -31.89
C ILE A 29 -4.11 -3.59 -32.34
N ASP A 30 -3.62 -3.97 -33.51
CA ASP A 30 -3.73 -5.32 -34.03
C ASP A 30 -2.67 -6.21 -33.37
N ALA A 31 -3.11 -7.27 -32.72
CA ALA A 31 -2.27 -8.28 -32.10
C ALA A 31 -2.58 -9.70 -32.63
N GLY A 32 -2.97 -9.80 -33.91
CA GLY A 32 -3.22 -11.05 -34.61
C GLY A 32 -4.67 -11.54 -34.45
N PRO A 33 -4.95 -12.60 -33.66
CA PRO A 33 -6.31 -13.09 -33.46
C PRO A 33 -7.19 -12.16 -32.61
N ILE A 34 -6.62 -11.10 -32.05
CA ILE A 34 -7.31 -10.13 -31.21
C ILE A 34 -6.96 -8.70 -31.63
N GLN A 35 -7.90 -7.79 -31.40
CA GLN A 35 -7.73 -6.36 -31.60
C GLN A 35 -8.02 -5.61 -30.30
N LEU A 36 -7.20 -4.62 -29.96
CA LEU A 36 -7.43 -3.74 -28.83
C LEU A 36 -7.79 -2.34 -29.35
N GLN A 37 -9.04 -1.93 -29.17
CA GLN A 37 -9.49 -0.57 -29.47
C GLN A 37 -9.28 0.32 -28.25
N VAL A 38 -8.65 1.46 -28.44
CA VAL A 38 -8.41 2.46 -27.40
C VAL A 38 -9.68 3.29 -27.18
N MET A 39 -10.04 3.50 -25.92
CA MET A 39 -11.07 4.47 -25.50
C MET A 39 -10.45 5.43 -24.50
N HIS A 40 -10.44 6.73 -24.80
CA HIS A 40 -10.05 7.76 -23.85
C HIS A 40 -11.08 7.85 -22.72
N THR A 41 -10.61 7.63 -21.49
CA THR A 41 -11.41 7.50 -20.28
C THR A 41 -10.78 8.32 -19.15
N PRO A 42 -10.69 9.66 -19.30
CA PRO A 42 -10.08 10.53 -18.30
C PRO A 42 -10.81 10.44 -16.96
N GLY A 43 -10.07 10.67 -15.88
CA GLY A 43 -10.61 10.66 -14.53
C GLY A 43 -9.52 10.33 -13.53
N HIS A 44 -9.13 9.07 -13.44
CA HIS A 44 -7.97 8.68 -12.64
C HIS A 44 -6.70 9.49 -12.99
N THR A 45 -6.49 9.75 -14.28
CA THR A 45 -5.54 10.75 -14.80
C THR A 45 -6.15 11.46 -16.00
N HIS A 46 -5.57 12.58 -16.46
CA HIS A 46 -6.05 13.32 -17.65
C HIS A 46 -6.00 12.49 -18.94
N ASN A 47 -4.97 11.65 -19.09
CA ASN A 47 -4.71 10.91 -20.32
C ASN A 47 -5.10 9.44 -20.20
N HIS A 48 -5.80 9.04 -19.13
CA HIS A 48 -6.19 7.66 -18.91
C HIS A 48 -6.97 7.09 -20.10
N VAL A 49 -6.64 5.87 -20.50
CA VAL A 49 -7.35 5.12 -21.57
C VAL A 49 -7.75 3.74 -21.07
N SER A 50 -8.85 3.24 -21.63
CA SER A 50 -9.28 1.85 -21.53
C SER A 50 -9.02 1.13 -22.86
N TYR A 51 -8.84 -0.19 -22.82
CA TYR A 51 -8.64 -1.00 -24.03
C TYR A 51 -9.77 -2.02 -24.19
N VAL A 52 -10.54 -1.92 -25.27
CA VAL A 52 -11.61 -2.86 -25.60
C VAL A 52 -11.04 -4.00 -26.42
N LEU A 53 -11.15 -5.21 -25.91
CA LEU A 53 -10.80 -6.44 -26.61
C LEU A 53 -11.91 -6.81 -27.60
N ARG A 54 -11.56 -6.84 -28.88
CA ARG A 54 -12.44 -7.28 -29.96
C ARG A 54 -11.86 -8.51 -30.67
N ASP A 55 -12.76 -9.36 -31.17
CA ASP A 55 -12.41 -10.37 -32.15
C ASP A 55 -12.27 -9.78 -33.56
N THR A 56 -11.88 -10.61 -34.53
CA THR A 56 -11.71 -10.19 -35.94
C THR A 56 -13.01 -9.81 -36.64
N ALA A 57 -14.18 -10.14 -36.07
CA ALA A 57 -15.48 -9.68 -36.55
C ALA A 57 -15.88 -8.32 -35.95
N GLY A 58 -15.07 -7.76 -35.04
CA GLY A 58 -15.32 -6.50 -34.34
C GLY A 58 -16.18 -6.65 -33.08
N THR A 59 -16.52 -7.87 -32.66
CA THR A 59 -17.35 -8.12 -31.48
C THR A 59 -16.55 -7.83 -30.21
N PRO A 60 -17.02 -6.97 -29.29
CA PRO A 60 -16.35 -6.74 -28.02
C PRO A 60 -16.57 -7.93 -27.08
N HIS A 61 -15.49 -8.41 -26.46
CA HIS A 61 -15.53 -9.51 -25.48
C HIS A 61 -15.21 -9.03 -24.06
N ALA A 62 -14.35 -8.02 -23.96
CA ALA A 62 -13.89 -7.50 -22.69
C ALA A 62 -13.42 -6.04 -22.83
N VAL A 63 -13.33 -5.34 -21.72
CA VAL A 63 -12.66 -4.04 -21.63
C VAL A 63 -11.71 -4.03 -20.44
N PHE A 64 -10.45 -3.65 -20.70
CA PHE A 64 -9.45 -3.35 -19.68
C PHE A 64 -9.67 -1.90 -19.25
N THR A 65 -10.34 -1.71 -18.12
CA THR A 65 -10.88 -0.41 -17.69
C THR A 65 -9.90 0.43 -16.89
N GLY A 66 -8.73 -0.12 -16.55
CA GLY A 66 -7.73 0.59 -15.76
C GLY A 66 -8.28 1.08 -14.43
N GLY A 67 -7.98 2.33 -14.09
CA GLY A 67 -8.56 3.05 -12.95
C GLY A 67 -9.92 3.67 -13.23
N SER A 68 -10.45 3.61 -14.46
CA SER A 68 -11.69 4.32 -14.80
C SER A 68 -12.94 3.65 -14.21
N MET A 69 -13.05 2.32 -14.31
CA MET A 69 -14.20 1.57 -13.79
C MET A 69 -13.69 0.35 -13.05
N LEU A 70 -13.92 0.31 -11.74
CA LEU A 70 -13.58 -0.79 -10.85
C LEU A 70 -14.86 -1.54 -10.44
N PHE A 71 -14.74 -2.65 -9.72
CA PHE A 71 -15.91 -3.40 -9.27
C PHE A 71 -16.68 -2.65 -8.18
N GLY A 72 -17.83 -2.06 -8.54
CA GLY A 72 -18.70 -1.32 -7.63
C GLY A 72 -18.17 0.06 -7.23
N THR A 73 -17.13 0.56 -7.90
CA THR A 73 -16.48 1.85 -7.59
C THR A 73 -15.66 2.36 -8.78
N THR A 74 -14.96 3.47 -8.60
CA THR A 74 -14.03 4.06 -9.59
C THR A 74 -12.66 4.29 -8.95
N GLY A 75 -11.65 4.56 -9.77
CA GLY A 75 -10.36 5.03 -9.28
C GLY A 75 -10.49 6.40 -8.62
N ARG A 76 -9.55 6.69 -7.72
CA ARG A 76 -9.38 8.02 -7.13
C ARG A 76 -8.91 9.03 -8.17
N THR A 77 -9.15 10.31 -7.93
CA THR A 77 -8.95 11.41 -8.90
C THR A 77 -8.01 12.50 -8.40
N ASP A 78 -7.38 12.31 -7.24
CA ASP A 78 -6.56 13.30 -6.55
C ASP A 78 -5.04 13.07 -6.62
N LEU A 79 -4.58 11.99 -7.29
CA LEU A 79 -3.16 11.67 -7.39
C LEU A 79 -2.33 12.72 -8.13
N LEU A 80 -2.94 13.48 -9.04
CA LEU A 80 -2.30 14.61 -9.72
C LEU A 80 -2.34 15.92 -8.90
N GLY A 81 -2.90 15.88 -7.70
CA GLY A 81 -2.98 16.99 -6.77
C GLY A 81 -4.38 17.61 -6.68
N LYS A 82 -4.64 18.27 -5.54
CA LYS A 82 -5.95 18.83 -5.16
C LYS A 82 -6.56 19.78 -6.18
N ALA A 83 -5.73 20.46 -6.99
CA ALA A 83 -6.19 21.38 -8.01
C ALA A 83 -6.95 20.68 -9.15
N HIS A 84 -6.62 19.42 -9.43
CA HIS A 84 -7.19 18.64 -10.54
C HIS A 84 -8.35 17.76 -10.08
N THR A 85 -8.46 17.45 -8.78
CA THR A 85 -9.39 16.46 -8.23
C THR A 85 -10.83 16.65 -8.68
N ARG A 86 -11.38 17.87 -8.56
CA ARG A 86 -12.78 18.10 -8.91
C ARG A 86 -13.04 17.89 -10.40
N GLU A 87 -12.23 18.51 -11.26
CA GLU A 87 -12.32 18.35 -12.73
C GLU A 87 -12.21 16.87 -13.14
N LEU A 88 -11.21 16.17 -12.61
CA LEU A 88 -11.00 14.76 -12.87
C LEU A 88 -12.15 13.88 -12.36
N THR A 89 -12.82 14.27 -11.27
CA THR A 89 -13.99 13.53 -10.78
C THR A 89 -15.19 13.65 -11.73
N HIS A 90 -15.44 14.85 -12.27
CA HIS A 90 -16.44 15.03 -13.33
C HIS A 90 -16.08 14.22 -14.59
N ALA A 91 -14.81 14.27 -15.01
CA ALA A 91 -14.33 13.47 -16.14
C ALA A 91 -14.52 11.96 -15.89
N GLN A 92 -14.25 11.49 -14.66
CA GLN A 92 -14.41 10.09 -14.29
C GLN A 92 -15.85 9.60 -14.43
N TYR A 93 -16.82 10.42 -14.02
CA TYR A 93 -18.25 10.16 -14.18
C TYR A 93 -18.61 9.96 -15.66
N HIS A 94 -18.21 10.90 -16.52
CA HIS A 94 -18.49 10.82 -17.95
C HIS A 94 -17.79 9.63 -18.63
N SER A 95 -16.57 9.30 -18.23
CA SER A 95 -15.83 8.14 -18.75
C SER A 95 -16.52 6.81 -18.43
N VAL A 96 -17.06 6.68 -17.21
CA VAL A 96 -17.82 5.50 -16.79
C VAL A 96 -19.13 5.38 -17.56
N HIS A 97 -19.85 6.49 -17.74
CA HIS A 97 -21.05 6.54 -18.58
C HIS A 97 -20.76 6.14 -20.03
N ARG A 98 -19.70 6.69 -20.63
CA ARG A 98 -19.26 6.34 -21.98
C ARG A 98 -18.99 4.85 -22.14
N LEU A 99 -18.21 4.26 -21.23
CA LEU A 99 -17.93 2.83 -21.23
C LEU A 99 -19.22 2.00 -21.16
N ALA A 100 -20.18 2.43 -20.33
CA ALA A 100 -21.45 1.73 -20.20
C ALA A 100 -22.28 1.84 -21.48
N ASP A 101 -22.32 3.00 -22.12
CA ASP A 101 -23.19 3.30 -23.26
C ASP A 101 -22.67 2.74 -24.59
N GLU A 102 -21.35 2.66 -24.77
CA GLU A 102 -20.74 2.16 -26.00
C GLU A 102 -20.52 0.63 -26.01
N LEU A 103 -20.56 -0.03 -24.85
CA LEU A 103 -20.27 -1.47 -24.73
C LEU A 103 -21.53 -2.31 -24.38
N PRO A 104 -21.67 -3.51 -24.97
CA PRO A 104 -22.73 -4.44 -24.59
C PRO A 104 -22.70 -4.80 -23.10
N ALA A 105 -23.87 -5.06 -22.52
CA ALA A 105 -24.02 -5.36 -21.09
C ALA A 105 -23.24 -6.60 -20.63
N ASP A 106 -23.04 -7.58 -21.49
CA ASP A 106 -22.29 -8.81 -21.22
C ASP A 106 -20.76 -8.65 -21.37
N THR A 107 -20.28 -7.47 -21.78
CA THR A 107 -18.84 -7.18 -21.86
C THR A 107 -18.21 -7.29 -20.48
N LYS A 108 -17.20 -8.16 -20.35
CA LYS A 108 -16.44 -8.31 -19.11
C LYS A 108 -15.56 -7.09 -18.85
N ILE A 109 -15.45 -6.68 -17.59
CA ILE A 109 -14.54 -5.59 -17.21
C ILE A 109 -13.32 -6.14 -16.46
N TYR A 110 -12.15 -5.57 -16.76
CA TYR A 110 -10.88 -5.93 -16.16
C TYR A 110 -10.15 -4.66 -15.68
N PRO A 111 -10.35 -4.25 -14.41
CA PRO A 111 -9.65 -3.11 -13.83
C PRO A 111 -8.17 -3.43 -13.55
N THR A 112 -7.35 -2.40 -13.32
CA THR A 112 -5.94 -2.58 -12.88
C THR A 112 -5.82 -3.01 -11.42
N HIS A 113 -6.79 -2.64 -10.59
CA HIS A 113 -6.77 -2.91 -9.15
C HIS A 113 -8.15 -3.30 -8.63
N GLY A 114 -8.16 -4.14 -7.58
CA GLY A 114 -9.37 -4.63 -6.91
C GLY A 114 -9.39 -4.31 -5.41
N PHE A 115 -10.04 -5.18 -4.63
CA PHE A 115 -10.17 -5.06 -3.18
C PHE A 115 -8.83 -4.76 -2.49
N GLY A 116 -8.81 -3.80 -1.56
CA GLY A 116 -7.62 -3.42 -0.78
C GLY A 116 -6.64 -2.47 -1.47
N SER A 117 -6.88 -2.06 -2.72
CA SER A 117 -6.03 -1.06 -3.39
C SER A 117 -6.30 0.37 -2.91
N PHE A 118 -5.22 1.10 -2.60
CA PHE A 118 -5.26 2.55 -2.31
C PHE A 118 -5.58 3.42 -3.55
N CYS A 119 -5.66 2.81 -4.74
CA CYS A 119 -6.08 3.48 -5.98
C CYS A 119 -7.61 3.53 -6.14
N ALA A 120 -8.38 2.74 -5.39
CA ALA A 120 -9.84 2.80 -5.43
C ALA A 120 -10.35 3.95 -4.55
N ALA A 121 -11.41 4.64 -4.99
CA ALA A 121 -12.04 5.69 -4.19
C ALA A 121 -12.78 5.13 -2.97
N THR A 122 -13.38 3.94 -3.12
CA THR A 122 -14.03 3.17 -2.05
C THR A 122 -13.66 1.68 -2.19
N PRO A 123 -13.87 0.82 -1.17
CA PRO A 123 -13.54 -0.60 -1.28
C PRO A 123 -14.27 -1.28 -2.45
N ALA A 124 -13.51 -1.82 -3.41
CA ALA A 124 -14.05 -2.61 -4.51
C ALA A 124 -14.47 -4.01 -4.01
N SER A 125 -15.48 -4.65 -4.61
CA SER A 125 -15.94 -5.99 -4.20
C SER A 125 -16.02 -6.99 -5.36
N GLY A 126 -15.62 -8.23 -5.12
CA GLY A 126 -15.75 -9.36 -6.06
C GLY A 126 -14.53 -9.59 -6.96
N ASP A 127 -14.53 -10.73 -7.65
CA ASP A 127 -13.41 -11.19 -8.49
C ASP A 127 -13.69 -11.08 -10.01
N SER A 128 -14.92 -10.71 -10.37
CA SER A 128 -15.34 -10.53 -11.76
C SER A 128 -16.56 -9.61 -11.83
N SER A 129 -16.69 -8.85 -12.91
CA SER A 129 -17.93 -8.15 -13.23
C SER A 129 -18.12 -7.89 -14.73
N THR A 130 -19.29 -7.39 -15.09
CA THR A 130 -19.66 -6.96 -16.45
C THR A 130 -20.13 -5.50 -16.48
N VAL A 131 -20.16 -4.91 -17.67
CA VAL A 131 -20.73 -3.58 -17.88
C VAL A 131 -22.18 -3.51 -17.37
N GLY A 132 -22.98 -4.55 -17.62
CA GLY A 132 -24.37 -4.63 -17.18
C GLY A 132 -24.55 -4.65 -15.66
N GLU A 133 -23.66 -5.34 -14.94
CA GLU A 133 -23.67 -5.33 -13.46
C GLU A 133 -23.22 -3.97 -12.90
N GLN A 134 -22.23 -3.32 -13.51
CA GLN A 134 -21.80 -2.00 -13.07
C GLN A 134 -22.89 -0.95 -13.25
N ARG A 135 -23.74 -1.07 -14.28
CA ARG A 135 -24.91 -0.17 -14.47
C ARG A 135 -25.86 -0.14 -13.28
N THR A 136 -25.93 -1.21 -12.48
CA THR A 136 -26.84 -1.30 -11.34
C THR A 136 -26.15 -1.13 -9.98
N THR A 137 -24.81 -1.16 -9.95
CA THR A 137 -24.04 -1.19 -8.70
C THR A 137 -23.02 -0.06 -8.56
N ASN A 138 -22.50 0.49 -9.66
CA ASN A 138 -21.46 1.50 -9.61
C ASN A 138 -22.07 2.89 -9.30
N PRO A 139 -21.63 3.61 -8.26
CA PRO A 139 -22.14 4.94 -7.92
C PRO A 139 -22.10 5.93 -9.09
N ALA A 140 -21.08 5.85 -9.95
CA ALA A 140 -20.97 6.69 -11.13
C ALA A 140 -22.07 6.43 -12.19
N LEU A 141 -22.83 5.33 -12.10
CA LEU A 141 -23.95 5.00 -12.99
C LEU A 141 -25.31 5.00 -12.30
N THR A 142 -25.34 4.98 -10.96
CA THR A 142 -26.58 4.90 -10.17
C THR A 142 -26.96 6.22 -9.50
N GLN A 143 -26.02 7.16 -9.36
CA GLN A 143 -26.23 8.48 -8.79
C GLN A 143 -26.23 9.57 -9.86
N ASP A 144 -26.77 10.74 -9.51
CA ASP A 144 -26.51 11.95 -10.28
C ASP A 144 -25.05 12.38 -10.12
N GLU A 145 -24.54 13.10 -11.12
CA GLU A 145 -23.14 13.51 -11.21
C GLU A 145 -22.66 14.26 -9.96
N GLN A 146 -23.48 15.16 -9.40
CA GLN A 146 -23.04 16.00 -8.27
C GLN A 146 -22.94 15.18 -6.99
N SER A 147 -23.91 14.32 -6.71
CA SER A 147 -23.85 13.38 -5.59
C SER A 147 -22.61 12.49 -5.68
N TYR A 148 -22.36 11.91 -6.86
CA TYR A 148 -21.16 11.10 -7.09
C TYR A 148 -19.86 11.88 -6.83
N VAL A 149 -19.77 13.11 -7.34
CA VAL A 149 -18.57 13.95 -7.18
C VAL A 149 -18.31 14.26 -5.72
N ASP A 150 -19.34 14.68 -4.98
CA ASP A 150 -19.17 15.07 -3.59
C ASP A 150 -18.88 13.87 -2.69
N GLU A 151 -19.53 12.71 -2.93
CA GLU A 151 -19.27 11.47 -2.20
C GLU A 151 -17.87 10.92 -2.49
N LEU A 152 -17.45 10.88 -3.76
CA LEU A 152 -16.11 10.40 -4.13
C LEU A 152 -15.03 11.24 -3.44
N ILE A 153 -15.13 12.56 -3.54
CA ILE A 153 -14.14 13.48 -2.94
C ILE A 153 -14.13 13.36 -1.42
N ALA A 154 -15.29 13.20 -0.78
CA ALA A 154 -15.39 13.02 0.66
C ALA A 154 -14.79 11.68 1.14
N GLY A 155 -14.83 10.64 0.31
CA GLY A 155 -14.26 9.32 0.61
C GLY A 155 -12.74 9.20 0.40
N LEU A 156 -12.09 10.20 -0.22
CA LEU A 156 -10.65 10.16 -0.46
C LEU A 156 -9.87 10.23 0.86
N SER A 157 -9.00 9.24 1.05
CA SER A 157 -8.07 9.14 2.19
C SER A 157 -6.62 9.19 1.75
N GLU A 158 -5.71 9.18 2.73
CA GLU A 158 -4.28 9.16 2.51
C GLU A 158 -3.84 7.93 1.68
N TYR A 159 -2.74 8.08 0.96
CA TYR A 159 -2.19 7.04 0.08
C TYR A 159 -0.68 6.87 0.29
N PRO A 160 -0.11 5.73 -0.13
CA PRO A 160 1.30 5.44 0.09
C PRO A 160 2.22 6.54 -0.41
N ALA A 161 3.17 6.95 0.44
CA ALA A 161 4.13 8.01 0.14
C ALA A 161 4.94 7.72 -1.15
N TYR A 162 5.25 6.45 -1.42
CA TYR A 162 5.99 6.07 -2.62
C TYR A 162 5.31 6.45 -3.95
N TYR A 163 3.99 6.69 -3.97
CA TYR A 163 3.27 7.09 -5.18
C TYR A 163 3.82 8.38 -5.80
N ALA A 164 4.35 9.29 -4.97
CA ALA A 164 5.00 10.52 -5.42
C ALA A 164 6.20 10.26 -6.35
N HIS A 165 6.80 9.08 -6.28
CA HIS A 165 7.96 8.69 -7.08
C HIS A 165 7.57 7.85 -8.31
N MET A 166 6.46 7.11 -8.23
CA MET A 166 6.06 6.16 -9.28
C MET A 166 5.79 6.85 -10.62
N GLY A 167 5.06 7.97 -10.61
CA GLY A 167 4.80 8.73 -11.85
C GLY A 167 6.10 9.15 -12.54
N VAL A 168 7.07 9.65 -11.77
CA VAL A 168 8.38 10.07 -12.31
C VAL A 168 9.16 8.90 -12.89
N ILE A 169 9.20 7.76 -12.20
CA ILE A 169 9.89 6.54 -12.67
C ILE A 169 9.24 6.00 -13.94
N ASN A 170 7.91 5.86 -13.92
CA ASN A 170 7.13 5.37 -15.05
C ASN A 170 7.29 6.26 -16.27
N THR A 171 7.25 7.59 -16.10
CA THR A 171 7.48 8.55 -17.19
C THR A 171 8.89 8.46 -17.76
N ARG A 172 9.92 8.33 -16.92
CA ARG A 172 11.32 8.23 -17.39
C ARG A 172 11.61 6.91 -18.12
N GLY A 173 10.86 5.85 -17.79
CA GLY A 173 11.12 4.50 -18.24
C GLY A 173 12.09 3.79 -17.29
N PRO A 174 11.61 2.85 -16.45
CA PRO A 174 12.46 2.19 -15.47
C PRO A 174 13.57 1.37 -16.14
N ALA A 175 14.67 1.20 -15.42
CA ALA A 175 15.75 0.30 -15.81
C ALA A 175 15.26 -1.17 -15.80
N PRO A 176 15.95 -2.08 -16.50
CA PRO A 176 15.70 -3.51 -16.34
C PRO A 176 15.82 -3.90 -14.86
N VAL A 177 14.84 -4.67 -14.39
CA VAL A 177 14.82 -5.20 -13.03
C VAL A 177 16.05 -6.09 -12.79
N ASP A 178 16.75 -5.85 -11.69
CA ASP A 178 17.78 -6.72 -11.15
C ASP A 178 17.27 -7.42 -9.88
N LEU A 179 17.22 -8.75 -9.91
CA LEU A 179 16.82 -9.61 -8.79
C LEU A 179 17.99 -10.43 -8.24
N SER A 180 19.23 -10.04 -8.51
CA SER A 180 20.40 -10.64 -7.87
C SER A 180 20.32 -10.56 -6.34
N LEU A 181 21.13 -11.32 -5.61
CA LEU A 181 21.23 -11.10 -4.17
C LEU A 181 21.97 -9.76 -3.91
N PRO A 182 21.51 -8.94 -2.94
CA PRO A 182 22.27 -7.77 -2.49
C PRO A 182 23.65 -8.17 -1.96
N ALA A 183 24.57 -7.19 -1.89
CA ALA A 183 25.90 -7.43 -1.34
C ALA A 183 25.79 -7.95 0.11
N PRO A 184 26.52 -9.02 0.48
CA PRO A 184 26.50 -9.53 1.84
C PRO A 184 27.08 -8.51 2.81
N VAL A 185 26.42 -8.34 3.95
CA VAL A 185 26.80 -7.44 5.04
C VAL A 185 27.19 -8.28 6.25
N ASP A 186 28.43 -8.15 6.71
CA ASP A 186 28.90 -8.82 7.91
C ASP A 186 28.36 -8.15 9.19
N PRO A 187 28.41 -8.83 10.35
CA PRO A 187 27.86 -8.28 11.59
C PRO A 187 28.47 -6.93 12.02
N ASP A 188 29.77 -6.70 11.77
CA ASP A 188 30.42 -5.44 12.18
C ASP A 188 29.98 -4.26 11.31
N GLU A 189 29.79 -4.47 10.01
CA GLU A 189 29.20 -3.50 9.10
C GLU A 189 27.72 -3.29 9.41
N LEU A 190 26.96 -4.36 9.69
CA LEU A 190 25.56 -4.25 10.07
C LEU A 190 25.38 -3.33 11.29
N ARG A 191 26.20 -3.52 12.33
CA ARG A 191 26.23 -2.63 13.49
C ARG A 191 26.53 -1.18 13.11
N ARG A 192 27.53 -0.93 12.26
CA ARG A 192 27.87 0.44 11.82
C ARG A 192 26.69 1.13 11.13
N ARG A 193 25.97 0.42 10.25
CA ARG A 193 24.79 0.95 9.54
C ARG A 193 23.66 1.29 10.50
N ILE A 194 23.39 0.41 11.47
CA ILE A 194 22.42 0.65 12.54
C ILE A 194 22.81 1.92 13.35
N GLU A 195 24.07 2.04 13.77
CA GLU A 195 24.57 3.19 14.54
C GLU A 195 24.53 4.50 13.74
N ALA A 196 24.70 4.42 12.41
CA ALA A 196 24.55 5.55 11.49
C ALA A 196 23.08 5.96 11.26
N GLY A 197 22.11 5.17 11.75
CA GLY A 197 20.68 5.41 11.55
C GLY A 197 20.19 5.07 10.15
N GLU A 198 20.90 4.19 9.43
CA GLU A 198 20.44 3.68 8.13
C GLU A 198 19.20 2.79 8.26
N TRP A 199 18.49 2.57 7.16
CA TRP A 199 17.36 1.66 7.15
C TRP A 199 17.85 0.22 7.15
N VAL A 200 17.79 -0.42 8.33
CA VAL A 200 18.05 -1.84 8.48
C VAL A 200 16.74 -2.54 8.80
N VAL A 201 16.21 -3.26 7.83
CA VAL A 201 14.89 -3.89 7.89
C VAL A 201 15.03 -5.40 8.14
N ASP A 202 14.45 -5.87 9.23
CA ASP A 202 14.40 -7.28 9.59
C ASP A 202 13.09 -7.91 9.10
N LEU A 203 13.21 -8.93 8.26
CA LEU A 203 12.12 -9.57 7.53
C LEU A 203 11.43 -10.69 8.32
N ARG A 204 11.97 -11.03 9.50
CA ARG A 204 11.48 -12.14 10.32
C ARG A 204 10.06 -11.91 10.81
N GLU A 205 9.41 -13.01 11.18
CA GLU A 205 8.07 -12.99 11.76
C GLU A 205 8.04 -12.11 13.02
N ARG A 206 6.96 -11.33 13.19
CA ARG A 206 6.87 -10.28 14.20
C ARG A 206 7.06 -10.75 15.64
N THR A 207 6.67 -11.98 15.99
CA THR A 207 6.94 -12.55 17.33
C THR A 207 8.38 -13.01 17.49
N ALA A 208 9.03 -13.51 16.43
CA ALA A 208 10.46 -13.81 16.43
C ALA A 208 11.31 -12.53 16.57
N PHE A 209 10.96 -11.46 15.88
CA PHE A 209 11.58 -10.14 16.04
C PHE A 209 11.40 -9.60 17.48
N ALA A 210 10.17 -9.63 17.98
CA ALA A 210 9.86 -9.17 19.33
C ALA A 210 10.63 -9.95 20.42
N ALA A 211 10.84 -11.25 20.23
CA ALA A 211 11.58 -12.11 21.16
C ALA A 211 13.10 -11.82 21.17
N GLY A 212 13.65 -11.29 20.08
CA GLY A 212 15.06 -10.95 19.96
C GLY A 212 15.43 -10.30 18.64
N HIS A 213 15.92 -9.06 18.68
CA HIS A 213 16.36 -8.29 17.51
C HIS A 213 17.56 -7.40 17.82
N LEU A 214 18.25 -6.94 16.79
CA LEU A 214 19.32 -5.95 16.93
C LEU A 214 18.70 -4.58 17.21
N GLY A 215 19.11 -3.91 18.29
CA GLY A 215 18.52 -2.63 18.66
C GLY A 215 18.74 -1.56 17.58
N GLY A 216 17.68 -0.90 17.15
CA GLY A 216 17.71 0.13 16.09
C GLY A 216 17.32 -0.38 14.70
N THR A 217 17.10 -1.68 14.52
CA THR A 217 16.49 -2.21 13.29
C THR A 217 14.98 -2.02 13.27
N LEU A 218 14.39 -2.08 12.08
CA LEU A 218 12.96 -1.96 11.86
C LEU A 218 12.38 -3.33 11.49
N GLY A 219 11.38 -3.79 12.25
CA GLY A 219 10.73 -5.08 12.02
C GLY A 219 9.63 -4.95 10.97
N PHE A 220 9.85 -5.51 9.79
CA PHE A 220 8.85 -5.63 8.73
C PHE A 220 8.77 -7.08 8.28
N GLU A 221 7.94 -7.86 8.96
CA GLU A 221 7.67 -9.24 8.58
C GLU A 221 7.29 -9.32 7.09
N LEU A 222 7.97 -10.21 6.38
CA LEU A 222 7.68 -10.48 4.98
C LEU A 222 6.32 -11.20 4.87
N SER A 223 5.30 -10.43 4.51
CA SER A 223 3.93 -10.88 4.24
C SER A 223 3.32 -10.02 3.13
N ASP A 224 2.06 -10.24 2.75
CA ASP A 224 1.36 -9.42 1.76
C ASP A 224 1.31 -7.92 2.12
N SER A 225 1.46 -7.59 3.42
CA SER A 225 1.48 -6.21 3.92
C SER A 225 2.86 -5.54 3.83
N PHE A 226 3.93 -6.30 3.59
CA PHE A 226 5.32 -5.84 3.63
C PHE A 226 5.58 -4.64 2.73
N VAL A 227 5.37 -4.81 1.43
CA VAL A 227 5.66 -3.79 0.42
C VAL A 227 4.80 -2.55 0.62
N THR A 228 3.57 -2.74 1.07
CA THR A 228 2.64 -1.66 1.38
C THR A 228 3.23 -0.77 2.46
N TYR A 229 3.42 -1.30 3.67
CA TYR A 229 3.82 -0.45 4.79
C TYR A 229 5.27 0.02 4.72
N LEU A 230 6.18 -0.77 4.12
CA LEU A 230 7.53 -0.26 3.86
C LEU A 230 7.47 0.91 2.87
N GLY A 231 6.71 0.79 1.78
CA GLY A 231 6.55 1.89 0.81
C GLY A 231 5.86 3.14 1.37
N TRP A 232 5.09 3.02 2.45
CA TRP A 232 4.53 4.17 3.18
C TRP A 232 5.57 4.91 4.02
N LEU A 233 6.53 4.18 4.59
CA LEU A 233 7.41 4.67 5.65
C LEU A 233 8.82 4.97 5.16
N TYR A 234 9.28 4.23 4.16
CA TYR A 234 10.64 4.30 3.65
C TYR A 234 10.97 5.71 3.17
N GLN A 235 12.05 6.25 3.71
CA GLN A 235 12.59 7.52 3.26
C GLN A 235 13.27 7.30 1.90
N TRP A 236 12.61 7.75 0.84
CA TRP A 236 13.01 7.47 -0.54
C TRP A 236 14.50 7.76 -0.80
N GLY A 237 15.23 6.75 -1.28
CA GLY A 237 16.66 6.83 -1.60
C GLY A 237 17.61 6.69 -0.40
N ALA A 238 17.10 6.45 0.81
CA ALA A 238 17.94 6.14 1.96
C ALA A 238 18.63 4.76 1.82
N PRO A 239 19.86 4.57 2.30
CA PRO A 239 20.50 3.25 2.33
C PRO A 239 19.60 2.21 3.02
N LEU A 240 19.28 1.13 2.30
CA LEU A 240 18.41 0.06 2.76
C LEU A 240 19.18 -1.27 2.82
N THR A 241 19.26 -1.85 4.00
CA THR A 241 19.85 -3.18 4.25
C THR A 241 18.76 -4.12 4.76
N LEU A 242 18.71 -5.34 4.24
CA LEU A 242 17.76 -6.37 4.69
C LEU A 242 18.43 -7.37 5.63
N ILE A 243 17.74 -7.78 6.69
CA ILE A 243 18.08 -8.94 7.51
C ILE A 243 17.06 -10.03 7.19
N GLY A 244 17.55 -11.23 6.82
CA GLY A 244 16.70 -12.39 6.56
C GLY A 244 17.27 -13.67 7.18
N GLU A 245 16.42 -14.67 7.39
CA GLU A 245 16.82 -15.99 7.90
C GLU A 245 17.57 -16.80 6.85
N ASN A 246 17.23 -16.59 5.57
CA ASN A 246 17.80 -17.29 4.42
C ASN A 246 17.76 -16.40 3.15
N GLU A 247 18.44 -16.87 2.10
CA GLU A 247 18.52 -16.18 0.80
C GLU A 247 17.17 -16.04 0.09
N ASP A 248 16.28 -17.02 0.23
CA ASP A 248 14.96 -17.00 -0.40
C ASP A 248 14.12 -15.85 0.14
N GLN A 249 14.11 -15.66 1.47
CA GLN A 249 13.39 -14.54 2.11
C GLN A 249 13.88 -13.18 1.63
N VAL A 250 15.20 -12.99 1.50
CA VAL A 250 15.78 -11.74 0.98
C VAL A 250 15.44 -11.54 -0.50
N THR A 251 15.47 -12.62 -1.28
CA THR A 251 15.12 -12.59 -2.72
C THR A 251 13.66 -12.24 -2.94
N ASP A 252 12.76 -12.81 -2.15
CA ASP A 252 11.33 -12.53 -2.22
C ASP A 252 11.04 -11.09 -1.78
N ALA A 253 11.63 -10.62 -0.67
CA ALA A 253 11.52 -9.22 -0.28
C ALA A 253 12.02 -8.27 -1.37
N ARG A 254 13.19 -8.54 -1.97
CA ARG A 254 13.71 -7.73 -3.10
C ARG A 254 12.73 -7.70 -4.28
N ARG A 255 12.13 -8.84 -4.62
CA ARG A 255 11.12 -8.91 -5.69
C ARG A 255 9.91 -8.04 -5.40
N GLU A 256 9.45 -8.00 -4.15
CA GLU A 256 8.34 -7.13 -3.76
C GLU A 256 8.73 -5.65 -3.81
N LEU A 257 9.91 -5.28 -3.31
CA LEU A 257 10.38 -3.90 -3.28
C LEU A 257 10.56 -3.28 -4.66
N VAL A 258 11.04 -4.08 -5.62
CA VAL A 258 11.19 -3.64 -6.99
C VAL A 258 9.85 -3.26 -7.63
N ARG A 259 8.73 -3.87 -7.22
CA ARG A 259 7.41 -3.54 -7.76
C ARG A 259 6.97 -2.12 -7.40
N ILE A 260 7.59 -1.52 -6.37
CA ILE A 260 7.34 -0.15 -5.93
C ILE A 260 8.56 0.77 -6.15
N GLY A 261 9.50 0.36 -7.00
CA GLY A 261 10.67 1.14 -7.40
C GLY A 261 11.74 1.32 -6.31
N ILE A 262 11.72 0.49 -5.25
CA ILE A 262 12.79 0.40 -4.27
C ILE A 262 13.76 -0.69 -4.76
N ASP A 263 14.65 -0.30 -5.67
CA ASP A 263 15.49 -1.24 -6.42
C ASP A 263 16.94 -1.28 -5.92
N ASP A 264 17.37 -0.25 -5.18
CA ASP A 264 18.76 -0.06 -4.74
C ASP A 264 18.98 -0.53 -3.30
N LEU A 265 19.02 -1.85 -3.11
CA LEU A 265 19.37 -2.46 -1.84
C LEU A 265 20.88 -2.38 -1.61
N THR A 266 21.28 -1.66 -0.56
CA THR A 266 22.70 -1.45 -0.20
C THR A 266 23.36 -2.66 0.45
N GLY A 267 22.59 -3.70 0.80
CA GLY A 267 23.13 -4.98 1.25
C GLY A 267 22.10 -5.88 1.94
N ALA A 268 22.54 -7.08 2.30
CA ALA A 268 21.76 -8.03 3.07
C ALA A 268 22.64 -8.79 4.08
N ALA A 269 22.12 -9.00 5.29
CA ALA A 269 22.69 -9.89 6.28
C ALA A 269 21.77 -11.11 6.45
N ILE A 270 22.32 -12.31 6.26
CA ILE A 270 21.54 -13.55 6.24
C ILE A 270 22.02 -14.47 7.34
N GLY A 271 21.08 -14.94 8.17
CA GLY A 271 21.31 -15.96 9.17
C GLY A 271 20.54 -15.72 10.46
N GLU A 272 20.78 -16.61 11.43
CA GLU A 272 20.18 -16.52 12.75
C GLU A 272 20.59 -15.23 13.47
N ILE A 273 19.63 -14.54 14.08
CA ILE A 273 19.87 -13.20 14.65
C ILE A 273 21.01 -13.16 15.69
N HIS A 274 21.18 -14.24 16.46
CA HIS A 274 22.22 -14.35 17.48
C HIS A 274 23.64 -14.41 16.89
N THR A 275 23.77 -14.71 15.60
CA THR A 275 25.05 -14.70 14.87
C THR A 275 25.40 -13.31 14.32
N LEU A 276 24.43 -12.39 14.28
CA LEU A 276 24.56 -11.06 13.68
C LEU A 276 24.84 -9.94 14.70
N VAL A 277 25.04 -10.27 15.98
CA VAL A 277 25.10 -9.30 17.07
C VAL A 277 26.38 -8.45 17.14
N ALA A 278 27.49 -8.90 16.54
CA ALA A 278 28.78 -8.17 16.57
C ALA A 278 29.23 -7.65 17.96
N GLY A 279 28.85 -8.33 19.05
CA GLY A 279 29.16 -7.90 20.43
C GLY A 279 28.15 -6.92 21.06
N THR A 280 27.01 -6.68 20.44
CA THR A 280 25.85 -6.01 21.07
C THR A 280 24.92 -7.03 21.72
N GLU A 281 24.07 -6.59 22.65
CA GLU A 281 22.99 -7.42 23.17
C GLU A 281 21.75 -7.30 22.28
N LEU A 282 21.00 -8.39 22.15
CA LEU A 282 19.69 -8.36 21.52
C LEU A 282 18.72 -7.61 22.42
N ARG A 283 17.88 -6.78 21.80
CA ARG A 283 16.70 -6.22 22.44
C ARG A 283 15.51 -7.14 22.25
N SER A 284 14.53 -7.00 23.12
CA SER A 284 13.25 -7.69 23.03
C SER A 284 12.16 -6.87 23.69
N TYR A 285 10.92 -7.10 23.27
CA TYR A 285 9.74 -6.49 23.87
C TYR A 285 8.62 -7.51 23.98
N ARG A 286 7.68 -7.23 24.88
CA ARG A 286 6.59 -8.16 25.17
C ARG A 286 5.57 -8.17 24.02
N VAL A 287 5.11 -9.35 23.66
CA VAL A 287 3.90 -9.55 22.83
C VAL A 287 2.73 -9.91 23.75
N ALA A 288 1.57 -9.29 23.52
CA ALA A 288 0.38 -9.43 24.33
C ALA A 288 -0.89 -9.39 23.46
N ASN A 289 -2.04 -9.54 24.10
CA ASN A 289 -3.38 -9.49 23.50
C ASN A 289 -4.28 -8.52 24.26
N PHE A 290 -5.50 -8.27 23.77
CA PHE A 290 -6.42 -7.34 24.44
C PHE A 290 -6.82 -7.78 25.87
N PRO A 291 -7.05 -9.07 26.18
CA PRO A 291 -7.23 -9.52 27.56
C PRO A 291 -6.07 -9.14 28.50
N SER A 292 -4.82 -9.23 28.02
CA SER A 292 -3.64 -8.81 28.80
C SER A 292 -3.60 -7.30 29.02
N LEU A 293 -4.04 -6.50 28.04
CA LEU A 293 -4.18 -5.04 28.20
C LEU A 293 -5.24 -4.72 29.27
N ALA A 294 -6.38 -5.41 29.26
CA ALA A 294 -7.44 -5.23 30.26
C ALA A 294 -6.93 -5.51 31.68
N GLU A 295 -6.09 -6.52 31.86
CA GLU A 295 -5.44 -6.76 33.15
C GLU A 295 -4.45 -5.67 33.55
N ALA A 296 -3.70 -5.12 32.59
CA ALA A 296 -2.74 -4.05 32.84
C ALA A 296 -3.46 -2.76 33.26
N LEU A 297 -4.51 -2.36 32.54
CA LEU A 297 -5.33 -1.19 32.83
C LEU A 297 -5.99 -1.22 34.22
N ARG A 298 -6.25 -2.42 34.78
CA ARG A 298 -6.76 -2.56 36.16
C ARG A 298 -5.69 -2.36 37.23
N LYS A 299 -4.41 -2.60 36.90
CA LYS A 299 -3.30 -2.65 37.87
C LYS A 299 -2.51 -1.35 37.92
N LYS A 300 -2.40 -0.64 36.80
CA LYS A 300 -1.57 0.55 36.64
C LYS A 300 -2.05 1.39 35.47
N ASP A 301 -1.61 2.65 35.45
CA ASP A 301 -1.78 3.53 34.29
C ASP A 301 -0.77 3.14 33.20
N VAL A 302 -1.27 2.88 31.99
CA VAL A 302 -0.46 2.51 30.82
C VAL A 302 -0.84 3.38 29.64
N THR A 303 0.12 3.69 28.78
CA THR A 303 -0.17 4.40 27.54
C THR A 303 -0.60 3.40 26.48
N VAL A 304 -1.78 3.62 25.88
CA VAL A 304 -2.26 2.86 24.73
C VAL A 304 -2.10 3.71 23.48
N VAL A 305 -1.45 3.17 22.45
CA VAL A 305 -1.22 3.82 21.15
C VAL A 305 -1.94 3.02 20.07
N ASP A 306 -2.85 3.70 19.38
CA ASP A 306 -3.55 3.16 18.22
C ASP A 306 -2.88 3.68 16.94
N VAL A 307 -2.26 2.79 16.18
CA VAL A 307 -1.58 3.14 14.92
C VAL A 307 -2.42 2.90 13.67
N ARG A 308 -3.73 2.67 13.84
CA ARG A 308 -4.69 2.66 12.71
C ARG A 308 -4.85 4.07 12.13
N LYS A 309 -5.40 4.13 10.91
CA LYS A 309 -5.71 5.40 10.25
C LYS A 309 -6.77 6.18 11.04
N ARG A 310 -6.89 7.47 10.72
CA ARG A 310 -7.78 8.41 11.42
C ARG A 310 -9.25 8.03 11.28
N ASP A 311 -9.66 7.53 10.11
CA ASP A 311 -11.00 7.03 9.84
C ASP A 311 -11.33 5.79 10.67
N GLU A 312 -10.43 4.80 10.71
CA GLU A 312 -10.58 3.59 11.55
C GLU A 312 -10.70 3.94 13.04
N TYR A 313 -9.92 4.92 13.53
CA TYR A 313 -9.99 5.38 14.90
C TYR A 313 -11.28 6.16 15.19
N ALA A 314 -11.70 7.05 14.28
CA ALA A 314 -12.91 7.85 14.44
C ALA A 314 -14.18 6.97 14.51
N GLU A 315 -14.22 5.90 13.72
CA GLU A 315 -15.29 4.90 13.75
C GLU A 315 -15.41 4.24 15.14
N SER A 316 -14.29 3.73 15.67
CA SER A 316 -14.24 3.14 17.01
C SER A 316 -12.81 3.00 17.51
N HIS A 317 -12.55 3.26 18.79
CA HIS A 317 -11.22 3.15 19.41
C HIS A 317 -11.27 2.84 20.91
N ILE A 318 -10.13 2.42 21.48
CA ILE A 318 -9.99 2.24 22.94
C ILE A 318 -10.03 3.59 23.64
N ASP A 319 -10.84 3.70 24.70
CA ASP A 319 -10.95 4.91 25.52
C ASP A 319 -9.58 5.37 26.03
N GLY A 320 -9.24 6.64 25.78
CA GLY A 320 -7.99 7.24 26.21
C GLY A 320 -6.75 6.86 25.37
N ALA A 321 -6.91 6.05 24.31
CA ALA A 321 -5.80 5.73 23.42
C ALA A 321 -5.36 6.95 22.58
N ILE A 322 -4.05 7.10 22.41
CA ILE A 322 -3.44 8.12 21.55
C ILE A 322 -3.43 7.59 20.11
N ASN A 323 -4.10 8.29 19.18
CA ASN A 323 -4.01 7.94 17.76
C ASN A 323 -2.83 8.63 17.07
N ILE A 324 -1.87 7.82 16.64
CA ILE A 324 -0.79 8.23 15.74
C ILE A 324 -0.76 7.19 14.62
N PRO A 325 -1.42 7.45 13.48
CA PRO A 325 -1.39 6.55 12.34
C PRO A 325 0.04 6.16 11.98
N LEU A 326 0.28 4.89 11.64
CA LEU A 326 1.63 4.37 11.43
C LEU A 326 2.48 5.25 10.51
N HIS A 327 1.90 5.76 9.42
CA HIS A 327 2.61 6.60 8.44
C HIS A 327 3.03 7.99 8.98
N GLU A 328 2.42 8.47 10.06
CA GLU A 328 2.80 9.72 10.72
C GLU A 328 3.78 9.48 11.89
N LEU A 329 3.96 8.22 12.31
CA LEU A 329 4.63 7.86 13.55
C LEU A 329 6.04 8.43 13.64
N LEU A 330 6.86 8.27 12.59
CA LEU A 330 8.24 8.77 12.55
C LEU A 330 8.32 10.28 12.83
N GLY A 331 7.39 11.07 12.29
CA GLY A 331 7.34 12.52 12.48
C GLY A 331 6.74 12.95 13.83
N ARG A 332 6.02 12.06 14.50
CA ARG A 332 5.26 12.32 15.74
C ARG A 332 5.79 11.54 16.94
N MET A 333 6.98 10.94 16.84
CA MET A 333 7.58 10.13 17.91
C MET A 333 7.74 10.87 19.24
N SER A 334 7.87 12.20 19.22
CA SER A 334 7.98 13.04 20.42
C SER A 334 6.66 13.18 21.19
N GLU A 335 5.52 12.86 20.60
CA GLU A 335 4.21 12.88 21.28
C GLU A 335 4.01 11.66 22.18
N LEU A 336 4.80 10.60 21.96
CA LEU A 336 4.73 9.39 22.77
C LEU A 336 5.41 9.61 24.13
N PRO A 337 4.71 9.36 25.25
CA PRO A 337 5.28 9.50 26.58
C PRO A 337 6.39 8.48 26.82
N THR A 338 7.26 8.79 27.79
CA THR A 338 8.20 7.82 28.35
C THR A 338 7.47 6.77 29.19
N GLY A 339 8.04 5.57 29.34
CA GLY A 339 7.45 4.50 30.16
C GLY A 339 6.86 3.36 29.34
N GLU A 340 5.82 2.71 29.86
CA GLU A 340 5.21 1.54 29.22
C GLU A 340 4.18 1.93 28.16
N VAL A 341 4.42 1.52 26.92
CA VAL A 341 3.63 1.85 25.74
C VAL A 341 3.07 0.57 25.12
N TRP A 342 1.75 0.43 25.16
CA TRP A 342 1.01 -0.65 24.51
C TRP A 342 0.55 -0.20 23.14
N VAL A 343 1.08 -0.82 22.08
CA VAL A 343 0.74 -0.45 20.70
C VAL A 343 -0.15 -1.50 20.06
N HIS A 344 -1.23 -1.06 19.43
CA HIS A 344 -2.14 -1.92 18.68
C HIS A 344 -2.53 -1.31 17.34
N CYS A 345 -3.09 -2.16 16.47
CA CYS A 345 -3.74 -1.73 15.25
C CYS A 345 -5.00 -2.60 15.04
N ALA A 346 -5.39 -2.86 13.78
CA ALA A 346 -6.51 -3.77 13.50
C ALA A 346 -6.17 -5.26 13.70
N SER A 347 -4.97 -5.70 13.32
CA SER A 347 -4.63 -7.15 13.25
C SER A 347 -3.20 -7.49 13.68
N GLY A 348 -2.49 -6.54 14.29
CA GLY A 348 -1.11 -6.72 14.78
C GLY A 348 0.01 -6.29 13.83
N TYR A 349 -0.15 -6.37 12.50
CA TYR A 349 0.96 -6.06 11.56
C TYR A 349 1.48 -4.62 11.67
N ARG A 350 0.60 -3.62 11.54
CA ARG A 350 1.00 -2.21 11.70
C ARG A 350 1.58 -1.93 13.08
N ALA A 351 1.04 -2.59 14.10
CA ALA A 351 1.49 -2.44 15.47
C ALA A 351 2.90 -3.03 15.67
N SER A 352 3.27 -4.11 14.98
CA SER A 352 4.62 -4.67 15.07
C SER A 352 5.66 -3.78 14.41
N VAL A 353 5.33 -3.19 13.26
CA VAL A 353 6.19 -2.18 12.63
C VAL A 353 6.38 -0.99 13.58
N ALA A 354 5.29 -0.46 14.12
CA ALA A 354 5.34 0.62 15.11
C ALA A 354 6.14 0.24 16.37
N ALA A 355 5.97 -0.98 16.89
CA ALA A 355 6.70 -1.46 18.06
C ALA A 355 8.21 -1.44 17.83
N SER A 356 8.69 -1.86 16.64
CA SER A 356 10.11 -1.80 16.30
C SER A 356 10.66 -0.37 16.23
N MET A 357 9.84 0.61 15.81
CA MET A 357 10.22 2.03 15.79
C MET A 357 10.25 2.64 17.19
N ILE A 358 9.31 2.22 18.05
CA ILE A 358 9.10 2.73 19.41
C ILE A 358 10.09 2.11 20.40
N ASP A 359 10.54 0.88 20.19
CA ASP A 359 11.48 0.20 21.08
C ASP A 359 12.83 0.94 21.16
N ARG A 360 12.98 1.69 22.25
CA ARG A 360 14.13 2.54 22.56
C ARG A 360 14.48 2.38 24.04
N PRO A 361 15.71 2.70 24.47
CA PRO A 361 16.13 2.53 25.86
C PRO A 361 15.26 3.25 26.91
N ASP A 362 14.57 4.31 26.53
CA ASP A 362 13.70 5.14 27.38
C ASP A 362 12.23 4.67 27.42
N ARG A 363 11.87 3.60 26.71
CA ARG A 363 10.51 3.08 26.61
C ARG A 363 10.46 1.57 26.85
N THR A 364 9.36 1.13 27.45
CA THR A 364 9.01 -0.29 27.58
C THR A 364 7.87 -0.56 26.60
N THR A 365 8.21 -1.07 25.42
CA THR A 365 7.22 -1.38 24.39
C THR A 365 6.48 -2.68 24.71
N VAL A 366 5.18 -2.70 24.48
CA VAL A 366 4.35 -3.91 24.47
C VAL A 366 3.54 -3.93 23.17
N LEU A 367 3.81 -4.93 22.33
CA LEU A 367 3.06 -5.16 21.10
C LEU A 367 1.77 -5.91 21.41
N ILE A 368 0.62 -5.37 21.02
CA ILE A 368 -0.63 -6.13 20.96
C ILE A 368 -0.72 -6.79 19.58
N ASN A 369 -0.58 -8.11 19.54
CA ASN A 369 -0.72 -8.93 18.33
C ASN A 369 -2.05 -9.70 18.43
N ASP A 370 -3.15 -9.00 18.15
CA ASP A 370 -4.53 -9.48 18.31
C ASP A 370 -5.44 -8.73 17.32
N ASP A 371 -6.64 -9.26 17.08
CA ASP A 371 -7.67 -8.60 16.27
C ASP A 371 -8.39 -7.53 17.10
N TYR A 372 -8.50 -6.31 16.58
CA TYR A 372 -9.17 -5.19 17.25
C TYR A 372 -10.62 -5.49 17.64
N GLU A 373 -11.33 -6.35 16.89
CA GLU A 373 -12.67 -6.77 17.28
C GLU A 373 -12.70 -7.44 18.66
N ASN A 374 -11.64 -8.15 19.04
CA ASN A 374 -11.52 -8.74 20.38
C ASN A 374 -11.42 -7.67 21.48
N ALA A 375 -10.96 -6.45 21.18
CA ALA A 375 -10.95 -5.35 22.14
C ALA A 375 -12.37 -4.93 22.54
N LYS A 376 -13.31 -4.95 21.58
CA LYS A 376 -14.72 -4.58 21.79
C LYS A 376 -15.44 -5.55 22.73
N ASP A 377 -15.07 -6.83 22.67
CA ASP A 377 -15.63 -7.89 23.51
C ASP A 377 -14.90 -8.06 24.85
N THR A 378 -13.73 -7.44 25.01
CA THR A 378 -12.89 -7.63 26.21
C THR A 378 -13.36 -6.78 27.38
N ARG A 379 -13.88 -7.44 28.40
CA ARG A 379 -14.37 -6.80 29.63
C ARG A 379 -13.24 -6.06 30.37
N GLY A 380 -13.38 -4.74 30.52
CA GLY A 380 -12.39 -3.88 31.16
C GLY A 380 -11.58 -3.02 30.21
N ILE A 381 -11.84 -3.12 28.90
CA ILE A 381 -11.45 -2.13 27.90
C ILE A 381 -12.68 -1.28 27.60
N GLY A 382 -12.57 0.03 27.77
CA GLY A 382 -13.59 0.98 27.28
C GLY A 382 -13.40 1.20 25.79
N VAL A 383 -14.49 1.27 25.03
CA VAL A 383 -14.46 1.57 23.59
C VAL A 383 -15.35 2.78 23.33
N ALA A 384 -14.74 3.83 22.76
CA ALA A 384 -15.44 4.98 22.22
C ALA A 384 -15.72 4.80 20.73
N ALA A 385 -16.76 5.49 20.26
CA ALA A 385 -17.10 5.68 18.86
C ALA A 385 -17.63 7.13 18.70
N GLN A 386 -17.39 7.78 17.56
CA GLN A 386 -18.11 9.02 17.27
C GLN A 386 -19.61 8.71 17.07
N ARG A 387 -20.47 9.50 17.73
CA ARG A 387 -21.93 9.50 17.54
C ARG A 387 -22.31 10.24 16.27
#